data_AF-A0A226DHQ9-F1
#
_entry.id   AF-A0A226DHQ9-F1
#
_cell.length_a   1.000
_cell.length_b   1.000
_cell.length_c   1.000
_cell.angle_alpha   90.00
_cell.angle_beta   90.00
_cell.angle_gamma   90.00
#
_symmetry.space_group_name_H-M   'P 1'
#
loop_
_entity.id
_entity.type
_entity.pdbx_description
1 polymer ?
#
loop_
_entity_poly.entity_id
_entity_poly.type
_entity_poly.pdbx_seq_one_letter_code
_entity_poly.pdbx_strand_id
1 'polypeptide(L)'
;MDTKSVILILIFTLGLISTSESRWSTTSCYVCRSNEHCGDPFRNSPTNEDRISLLDPVTVSYCPSGWCSKQIEGIRGKFEDDDEPDPVTDRFCLGKAPPHDKEGCVEMEISRKIWLLCHCKGNLCNKATFSSEINLRVVLFSLFSSYVIMRHFLTFVLQFTMGIPPGPAFYSALAQRESGNDPTIVNSWGFMGLYQMGPSALQDIGYMDGNGRWLGGNGRPSSQAEFLNSRAIQDQAIRQYHILLWSRIPQDVKNAVGSRVGRVNKVTESGLLAGAHLRGPGGVIDYIRSGGQIDDKDEIGTPCSDYIIQFGGYD
;
A
#
# COMPACT_ATOMS: atom_id res chain seq x y z
N MET A 1 -9.95 -14.31 -1.30
CA MET A 1 -9.26 -14.15 -2.58
C MET A 1 -7.90 -14.79 -2.45
N ASP A 2 -7.50 -15.61 -3.42
CA ASP A 2 -6.16 -16.24 -3.41
C ASP A 2 -5.08 -15.19 -3.72
N THR A 3 -3.83 -15.49 -3.38
CA THR A 3 -2.67 -14.62 -3.60
C THR A 3 -2.52 -14.23 -5.08
N LYS A 4 -2.95 -15.12 -5.99
CA LYS A 4 -2.97 -14.86 -7.44
C LYS A 4 -3.95 -13.75 -7.81
N SER A 5 -5.15 -13.74 -7.22
CA SER A 5 -6.15 -12.69 -7.45
C SER A 5 -5.68 -11.32 -6.95
N VAL A 6 -4.93 -11.27 -5.84
CA VAL A 6 -4.39 -10.01 -5.30
C VAL A 6 -3.29 -9.45 -6.20
N ILE A 7 -2.39 -10.32 -6.69
CA ILE A 7 -1.34 -9.94 -7.64
C ILE A 7 -1.95 -9.46 -8.96
N LEU A 8 -2.98 -10.13 -9.46
CA LEU A 8 -3.70 -9.70 -10.67
C LEU A 8 -4.34 -8.33 -10.52
N ILE A 9 -4.94 -8.03 -9.36
CA ILE A 9 -5.52 -6.70 -9.09
C ILE A 9 -4.43 -5.65 -8.99
N LEU A 10 -3.31 -5.93 -8.32
CA LEU A 10 -2.17 -5.01 -8.24
C LEU A 10 -1.58 -4.69 -9.62
N ILE A 11 -1.36 -5.72 -10.46
CA ILE A 11 -0.88 -5.56 -11.84
C ILE A 11 -1.89 -4.75 -12.66
N PHE A 12 -3.19 -5.03 -12.52
CA PHE A 12 -4.24 -4.30 -13.24
C PHE A 12 -4.32 -2.83 -12.80
N THR A 13 -4.16 -2.54 -11.50
CA THR A 13 -4.09 -1.16 -10.99
C THR A 13 -2.84 -0.41 -11.44
N LEU A 14 -1.67 -1.07 -11.47
CA LEU A 14 -0.44 -0.48 -12.00
C LEU A 14 -0.52 -0.26 -13.51
N GLY A 15 -1.17 -1.17 -14.24
CA GLY A 15 -1.45 -1.04 -15.68
C GLY A 15 -2.32 0.17 -16.00
N LEU A 16 -3.36 0.43 -15.20
CA LEU A 16 -4.22 1.62 -15.36
C LEU A 16 -3.50 2.95 -15.07
N ILE A 17 -2.49 2.94 -14.18
CA ILE A 17 -1.65 4.12 -13.91
C ILE A 17 -0.67 4.35 -15.08
N SER A 18 -0.17 3.30 -15.73
CA SER A 18 0.75 3.43 -16.86
C SER A 18 0.13 3.96 -18.16
N THR A 19 -1.20 4.06 -18.26
CA THR A 19 -1.88 4.67 -19.42
C THR A 19 -2.05 6.19 -19.31
N SER A 20 -1.64 6.82 -18.20
CA SER A 20 -1.44 8.27 -18.19
C SER A 20 0.00 8.58 -18.60
N GLU A 21 0.26 8.71 -19.90
CA GLU A 21 1.37 9.54 -20.35
C GLU A 21 1.07 10.99 -19.94
N SER A 22 1.36 11.35 -18.71
CA SER A 22 1.54 12.75 -18.37
C SER A 22 2.87 13.17 -19.00
N ARG A 23 2.82 13.72 -20.22
CA ARG A 23 3.92 14.54 -20.72
C ARG A 23 3.97 15.78 -19.83
N TRP A 24 4.82 15.73 -18.81
CA TRP A 24 5.26 16.93 -18.11
C TRP A 24 6.19 17.68 -19.04
N SER A 25 5.61 18.37 -20.03
CA SER A 25 6.30 19.36 -20.84
C SER A 25 6.16 20.69 -20.12
N THR A 26 7.12 21.04 -19.28
CA THR A 26 7.31 22.42 -18.83
C THR A 26 7.78 23.26 -20.03
N THR A 27 6.84 23.62 -20.90
CA THR A 27 7.09 24.50 -22.04
C THR A 27 6.82 25.94 -21.60
N SER A 28 7.90 26.71 -21.49
CA SER A 28 7.97 28.09 -21.04
C SER A 28 7.07 29.05 -21.79
N CYS A 29 6.64 30.10 -21.09
CA CYS A 29 5.85 31.17 -21.67
C CYS A 29 6.18 32.49 -20.88
N TYR A 30 6.40 33.64 -21.55
CA TYR A 30 6.54 34.98 -20.93
C TYR A 30 5.73 36.04 -21.73
N VAL A 31 4.88 36.84 -21.04
CA VAL A 31 4.14 38.02 -21.53
C VAL A 31 4.37 39.10 -20.48
N CYS A 32 4.98 40.20 -20.88
CA CYS A 32 5.35 41.29 -19.97
C CYS A 32 4.11 42.20 -19.83
N ARG A 33 3.56 42.32 -18.61
CA ARG A 33 2.45 43.22 -18.29
C ARG A 33 3.03 44.48 -17.64
N SER A 34 2.66 45.66 -18.12
CA SER A 34 2.88 46.94 -17.43
C SER A 34 1.56 47.66 -17.33
N ASN A 35 1.37 48.45 -16.26
CA ASN A 35 0.20 49.31 -16.11
C ASN A 35 0.20 50.43 -17.16
N GLU A 36 -0.98 50.68 -17.74
CA GLU A 36 -1.45 51.76 -18.64
C GLU A 36 -0.58 52.20 -19.83
N HIS A 37 0.76 52.19 -19.78
CA HIS A 37 1.64 52.74 -20.83
C HIS A 37 2.45 51.68 -21.62
N CYS A 38 2.20 50.38 -21.40
CA CYS A 38 2.66 49.31 -22.29
C CYS A 38 1.54 48.34 -22.70
N GLY A 39 0.31 48.85 -22.74
CA GLY A 39 -0.92 48.06 -22.83
C GLY A 39 -1.37 47.69 -24.23
N ASP A 40 -0.52 47.06 -25.06
CA ASP A 40 -1.03 46.41 -26.29
C ASP A 40 -1.24 44.93 -26.02
N PRO A 41 -2.47 44.40 -26.15
CA PRO A 41 -2.70 42.96 -26.12
C PRO A 41 -1.97 42.31 -27.30
N PHE A 42 -1.32 41.17 -27.06
CA PHE A 42 -0.85 40.31 -28.14
C PHE A 42 -2.06 39.84 -28.94
N ARG A 43 -2.35 40.51 -30.06
CA ARG A 43 -3.31 40.00 -31.04
C ARG A 43 -2.60 38.91 -31.83
N ASN A 44 -2.95 37.66 -31.55
CA ASN A 44 -2.73 36.59 -32.51
C ASN A 44 -3.53 37.02 -33.75
N SER A 45 -2.87 37.32 -34.87
CA SER A 45 -3.59 37.65 -36.10
C SER A 45 -4.51 36.47 -36.44
N PRO A 46 -5.82 36.65 -36.71
CA PRO A 46 -6.77 35.53 -36.91
C PRO A 46 -6.59 34.79 -38.24
N THR A 47 -5.52 35.07 -38.97
CA THR A 47 -5.25 34.46 -40.27
C THR A 47 -3.86 33.85 -40.23
N ASN A 48 -3.73 32.69 -39.57
CA ASN A 48 -2.75 31.62 -39.86
C ASN A 48 -2.77 30.50 -38.81
N GLU A 49 -3.94 30.14 -38.25
CA GLU A 49 -4.07 28.94 -37.41
C GLU A 49 -3.81 27.64 -38.20
N ASP A 50 -3.91 27.68 -39.53
CA ASP A 50 -3.72 26.49 -40.38
C ASP A 50 -2.30 26.31 -40.97
N ARG A 51 -1.31 27.10 -40.53
CA ARG A 51 0.07 27.01 -41.08
C ARG A 51 1.21 26.90 -40.07
N ILE A 52 0.91 26.66 -38.79
CA ILE A 52 1.94 26.41 -37.75
C ILE A 52 1.81 24.98 -37.23
N SER A 53 1.85 24.02 -38.16
CA SER A 53 1.97 22.58 -37.85
C SER A 53 3.25 21.97 -38.42
N LEU A 54 4.13 22.79 -39.02
CA LEU A 54 5.28 22.33 -39.81
C LEU A 54 6.55 23.20 -39.67
N LEU A 55 6.60 24.10 -38.69
CA LEU A 55 7.82 24.81 -38.35
C LEU A 55 8.11 24.58 -36.88
N ASP A 56 9.33 24.15 -36.60
CA ASP A 56 9.85 23.91 -35.26
C ASP A 56 9.44 25.05 -34.31
N PRO A 57 9.10 24.74 -33.04
CA PRO A 57 8.78 25.78 -32.08
C PRO A 57 9.92 26.78 -32.07
N VAL A 58 9.63 28.02 -32.48
CA VAL A 58 10.57 29.14 -32.41
C VAL A 58 11.08 29.17 -30.98
N THR A 59 12.32 28.75 -30.77
CA THR A 59 12.99 28.75 -29.48
C THR A 59 13.22 30.20 -29.08
N VAL A 60 12.23 30.80 -28.41
CA VAL A 60 12.37 32.15 -27.88
C VAL A 60 13.35 32.08 -26.71
N SER A 61 14.46 32.82 -26.84
CA SER A 61 15.51 32.92 -25.84
C SER A 61 14.93 33.42 -24.50
N TYR A 62 15.17 32.65 -23.43
CA TYR A 62 14.80 32.98 -22.06
C TYR A 62 15.45 34.31 -21.64
N CYS A 63 14.71 35.21 -20.96
CA CYS A 63 15.30 36.39 -20.34
C CYS A 63 15.99 35.96 -19.03
N PRO A 64 17.33 35.89 -18.92
CA PRO A 64 17.99 35.35 -17.73
C PRO A 64 17.77 36.19 -16.47
N SER A 65 17.39 37.46 -16.65
CA SER A 65 17.13 38.39 -15.55
C SER A 65 15.67 38.43 -15.07
N GLY A 66 14.73 37.84 -15.82
CA GLY A 66 13.29 38.00 -15.58
C GLY A 66 12.70 39.36 -15.98
N TRP A 67 13.47 40.18 -16.71
CA TRP A 67 13.05 41.50 -17.18
C TRP A 67 12.96 41.60 -18.71
N CYS A 68 11.95 42.33 -19.19
CA CYS A 68 11.73 42.65 -20.59
C CYS A 68 11.89 44.14 -20.87
N SER A 69 12.24 44.48 -22.11
CA SER A 69 12.17 45.85 -22.63
C SER A 69 11.29 45.94 -23.87
N LYS A 70 10.50 47.03 -23.97
CA LYS A 70 9.72 47.43 -25.14
C LYS A 70 10.23 48.79 -25.60
N GLN A 71 10.61 48.91 -26.86
CA GLN A 71 11.00 50.15 -27.51
C GLN A 71 9.95 50.52 -28.55
N ILE A 72 9.41 51.74 -28.46
CA ILE A 72 8.38 52.26 -29.35
C ILE A 72 8.93 53.51 -30.05
N GLU A 73 8.93 53.52 -31.38
CA GLU A 73 9.28 54.70 -32.17
C GLU A 73 8.10 55.68 -32.19
N GLY A 74 8.32 56.92 -31.73
CA GLY A 74 7.32 57.99 -31.80
C GLY A 74 7.75 59.15 -32.70
N ILE A 75 6.78 59.78 -33.36
CA ILE A 75 6.96 61.06 -34.06
C ILE A 75 6.61 62.19 -33.07
N ARG A 76 7.45 63.24 -33.04
CA ARG A 76 7.31 64.39 -32.12
C ARG A 76 5.91 65.01 -32.22
N GLY A 77 5.12 64.94 -31.13
CA GLY A 77 3.83 65.63 -31.02
C GLY A 77 2.59 64.89 -31.52
N LYS A 78 2.63 63.56 -31.68
CA LYS A 78 1.43 62.75 -31.95
C LYS A 78 1.40 61.48 -31.11
N PHE A 79 0.67 61.56 -30.00
CA PHE A 79 0.05 60.42 -29.30
C PHE A 79 -1.46 60.71 -29.14
N GLU A 80 -2.09 61.35 -30.15
CA GLU A 80 -3.48 61.86 -30.07
C GLU A 80 -4.34 61.66 -31.33
N ASP A 81 -3.91 60.88 -32.34
CA ASP A 81 -4.77 60.56 -33.51
C ASP A 81 -4.79 59.03 -33.77
N ASP A 82 -5.98 58.42 -33.70
CA ASP A 82 -6.23 56.96 -33.78
C ASP A 82 -6.07 56.32 -35.19
N ASP A 83 -5.62 57.08 -36.20
CA ASP A 83 -5.60 56.64 -37.61
C ASP A 83 -4.19 56.44 -38.21
N GLU A 84 -3.11 56.50 -37.42
CA GLU A 84 -1.74 56.20 -37.89
C GLU A 84 -1.32 54.73 -37.64
N PRO A 85 -0.48 54.14 -38.51
CA PRO A 85 -0.04 52.75 -38.39
C PRO A 85 0.70 52.51 -37.08
N ASP A 86 0.42 51.37 -36.44
CA ASP A 86 1.00 50.97 -35.15
C ASP A 86 2.51 51.26 -35.10
N PRO A 87 3.00 52.00 -34.09
CA PRO A 87 4.41 52.37 -34.02
C PRO A 87 5.29 51.13 -33.98
N VAL A 88 6.40 51.17 -34.72
CA VAL A 88 7.36 50.05 -34.78
C VAL A 88 7.82 49.74 -33.37
N THR A 89 7.44 48.55 -32.91
CA THR A 89 7.62 48.10 -31.54
C THR A 89 8.62 46.96 -31.54
N ASP A 90 9.85 47.23 -31.10
CA ASP A 90 10.84 46.20 -30.87
C ASP A 90 10.81 45.74 -29.41
N ARG A 91 10.93 44.43 -29.22
CA ARG A 91 10.87 43.79 -27.90
C ARG A 91 12.07 42.89 -27.70
N PHE A 92 12.72 43.01 -26.55
CA PHE A 92 13.88 42.18 -26.23
C PHE A 92 13.96 41.82 -24.75
N CYS A 93 14.59 40.68 -24.48
CA CYS A 93 14.95 40.25 -23.15
C CYS A 93 16.14 41.03 -22.62
N LEU A 94 16.07 41.48 -21.36
CA LEU A 94 17.23 42.04 -20.69
C LEU A 94 18.09 40.92 -20.13
N GLY A 95 19.40 40.99 -20.37
CA GLY A 95 20.37 40.09 -19.74
C GLY A 95 20.55 40.35 -18.24
N LYS A 96 20.22 41.56 -17.76
CA LYS A 96 20.29 41.99 -16.35
C LYS A 96 19.11 42.88 -16.00
N ALA A 97 18.72 42.90 -14.73
CA ALA A 97 17.67 43.79 -14.23
C ALA A 97 18.06 45.27 -14.41
N PRO A 98 17.08 46.19 -14.63
CA PRO A 98 17.34 47.62 -14.69
C PRO A 98 17.88 48.17 -13.35
N PRO A 99 18.62 49.30 -13.38
CA PRO A 99 18.99 50.01 -12.16
C PRO A 99 17.75 50.34 -11.32
N HIS A 100 17.81 50.03 -10.02
CA HIS A 100 16.72 50.15 -9.05
C HIS A 100 15.60 49.09 -9.10
N ASP A 101 15.66 48.07 -9.98
CA ASP A 101 14.71 46.94 -10.06
C ASP A 101 13.22 47.38 -10.10
N LYS A 102 12.95 48.52 -10.76
CA LYS A 102 11.62 49.12 -10.87
C LYS A 102 11.13 49.12 -12.31
N GLU A 103 9.84 48.88 -12.47
CA GLU A 103 9.14 49.02 -13.75
C GLU A 103 8.93 50.49 -14.08
N GLY A 104 8.94 50.82 -15.37
CA GLY A 104 8.70 52.19 -15.83
C GLY A 104 9.16 52.44 -17.26
N CYS A 105 8.66 53.54 -17.81
CA CYS A 105 9.01 54.02 -19.15
C CYS A 105 9.86 55.29 -19.06
N VAL A 106 10.77 55.46 -20.00
CA VAL A 106 11.59 56.65 -20.18
C VAL A 106 11.57 57.05 -21.65
N GLU A 107 11.36 58.34 -21.91
CA GLU A 107 11.49 58.90 -23.25
C GLU A 107 12.96 59.28 -23.51
N MET A 108 13.40 59.02 -24.74
CA MET A 108 14.77 59.33 -25.16
C MET A 108 14.77 59.84 -26.61
N GLU A 109 15.56 60.87 -26.89
CA GLU A 109 15.70 61.43 -28.23
C GLU A 109 16.98 60.87 -28.90
N ILE A 110 16.83 60.13 -29.98
CA ILE A 110 17.95 59.62 -30.80
C ILE A 110 17.70 60.06 -32.25
N SER A 111 18.70 60.69 -32.88
CA SER A 111 18.66 61.09 -34.30
C SER A 111 17.42 61.93 -34.67
N ARG A 112 17.02 62.87 -33.79
CA ARG A 112 15.83 63.73 -33.88
C ARG A 112 14.48 63.00 -33.88
N LYS A 113 14.45 61.75 -33.43
CA LYS A 113 13.23 60.98 -33.19
C LYS A 113 13.08 60.67 -31.70
N ILE A 114 11.85 60.67 -31.21
CA ILE A 114 11.53 60.38 -29.82
C ILE A 114 11.22 58.88 -29.71
N TRP A 115 11.85 58.22 -28.75
CA TRP A 115 11.65 56.81 -28.45
C TRP A 115 11.12 56.67 -27.04
N LEU A 116 10.09 55.85 -26.86
CA LEU A 116 9.63 55.45 -25.53
C LEU A 116 10.19 54.06 -25.22
N LEU A 117 11.03 53.97 -24.18
CA LEU A 117 11.64 52.74 -23.73
C LEU A 117 11.03 52.33 -22.38
N CYS A 118 10.41 51.16 -22.33
CA CYS A 118 9.72 50.67 -21.15
C CYS A 118 10.29 49.35 -20.62
N HIS A 119 10.53 49.27 -19.31
CA HIS A 119 11.03 48.09 -18.62
C HIS A 119 9.94 47.49 -17.73
N CYS A 120 9.74 46.17 -17.80
CA CYS A 120 8.69 45.46 -17.07
C CYS A 120 9.20 44.12 -16.51
N LYS A 121 8.68 43.67 -15.36
CA LYS A 121 9.03 42.39 -14.71
C LYS A 121 7.86 41.39 -14.84
N GLY A 122 8.10 40.11 -15.13
CA GLY A 122 6.98 39.15 -15.25
C GLY A 122 7.33 37.67 -15.52
N ASN A 123 6.31 36.79 -15.41
CA ASN A 123 6.28 35.33 -15.67
C ASN A 123 4.94 34.94 -16.38
N LEU A 124 4.84 33.95 -17.30
CA LEU A 124 3.50 33.46 -17.75
C LEU A 124 2.92 32.32 -16.91
N CYS A 125 1.60 32.38 -16.79
CA CYS A 125 0.72 31.23 -17.02
C CYS A 125 -0.42 31.66 -17.96
N ASN A 126 -0.83 30.79 -18.90
CA ASN A 126 -2.15 30.86 -19.52
C ASN A 126 -2.97 29.65 -19.05
N LYS A 127 -4.12 29.95 -18.43
CA LYS A 127 -5.30 29.07 -18.18
C LYS A 127 -5.06 27.57 -18.40
N ALA A 128 -4.61 26.86 -17.36
CA ALA A 128 -5.11 25.51 -17.17
C ALA A 128 -6.52 25.66 -16.61
N THR A 129 -7.54 25.32 -17.39
CA THR A 129 -8.80 24.89 -16.75
C THR A 129 -8.42 23.74 -15.85
N PHE A 130 -8.51 23.95 -14.53
CA PHE A 130 -8.55 22.81 -13.62
C PHE A 130 -9.83 22.07 -13.97
N SER A 131 -9.73 21.05 -14.83
CA SER A 131 -10.81 20.09 -15.02
C SER A 131 -10.93 19.33 -13.72
N SER A 132 -11.79 19.81 -12.84
CA SER A 132 -12.31 19.04 -11.72
C SER A 132 -13.37 18.06 -12.22
N GLU A 133 -13.04 17.23 -13.21
CA GLU A 133 -13.76 15.98 -13.40
C GLU A 133 -12.98 14.91 -12.64
N ILE A 134 -12.97 15.03 -11.31
CA ILE A 134 -12.56 13.92 -10.45
C ILE A 134 -13.57 12.82 -10.75
N ASN A 135 -13.15 11.86 -11.57
CA ASN A 135 -14.01 10.77 -11.99
C ASN A 135 -14.37 9.97 -10.73
N LEU A 136 -15.61 10.12 -10.26
CA LEU A 136 -16.10 9.51 -9.03
C LEU A 136 -15.86 7.99 -9.04
N ARG A 137 -15.84 7.35 -10.21
CA ARG A 137 -15.52 5.92 -10.34
C ARG A 137 -14.08 5.60 -9.96
N VAL A 138 -13.12 6.46 -10.31
CA VAL A 138 -11.70 6.29 -9.96
C VAL A 138 -11.49 6.46 -8.45
N VAL A 139 -12.16 7.44 -7.84
CA VAL A 139 -12.12 7.64 -6.38
C VAL A 139 -12.77 6.48 -5.66
N LEU A 140 -13.98 6.08 -6.05
CA LEU A 140 -14.69 4.95 -5.45
C LEU A 140 -13.92 3.63 -5.59
N PHE A 141 -13.27 3.40 -6.75
CA PHE A 141 -12.45 2.20 -6.96
C PHE A 141 -11.18 2.22 -6.10
N SER A 142 -10.55 3.39 -5.93
CA SER A 142 -9.37 3.55 -5.06
C SER A 142 -9.71 3.39 -3.58
N LEU A 143 -10.88 3.90 -3.15
CA LEU A 143 -11.40 3.67 -1.80
C LEU A 143 -11.79 2.20 -1.58
N PHE A 144 -12.38 1.55 -2.58
CA PHE A 144 -12.70 0.13 -2.51
C PHE A 144 -11.45 -0.75 -2.46
N SER A 145 -10.45 -0.49 -3.31
CA SER A 145 -9.20 -1.25 -3.31
C SER A 145 -8.42 -1.05 -2.01
N SER A 146 -8.29 0.19 -1.52
CA SER A 146 -7.68 0.48 -0.23
C SER A 146 -8.44 -0.14 0.95
N TYR A 147 -9.77 -0.18 0.92
CA TYR A 147 -10.57 -0.89 1.92
C TYR A 147 -10.31 -2.40 1.88
N VAL A 148 -10.25 -3.02 0.70
CA VAL A 148 -9.95 -4.46 0.55
C VAL A 148 -8.53 -4.77 1.03
N ILE A 149 -7.55 -3.94 0.67
CA ILE A 149 -6.16 -4.07 1.12
C ILE A 149 -6.07 -3.87 2.63
N MET A 150 -6.69 -2.83 3.19
CA MET A 150 -6.69 -2.55 4.62
C MET A 150 -7.40 -3.66 5.40
N ARG A 151 -8.51 -4.20 4.89
CA ARG A 151 -9.21 -5.33 5.51
C ARG A 151 -8.35 -6.59 5.51
N HIS A 152 -7.67 -6.89 4.40
CA HIS A 152 -6.78 -8.04 4.32
C HIS A 152 -5.51 -7.87 5.16
N PHE A 153 -4.93 -6.68 5.15
CA PHE A 153 -3.81 -6.32 6.00
C PHE A 153 -4.22 -6.39 7.47
N LEU A 154 -5.40 -5.89 7.85
CA LEU A 154 -5.92 -6.01 9.21
C LEU A 154 -6.18 -7.47 9.60
N THR A 155 -6.71 -8.32 8.72
CA THR A 155 -6.82 -9.75 9.02
C THR A 155 -5.46 -10.45 9.14
N PHE A 156 -4.50 -10.08 8.30
CA PHE A 156 -3.13 -10.60 8.36
C PHE A 156 -2.45 -10.15 9.66
N VAL A 157 -2.54 -8.86 9.99
CA VAL A 157 -2.07 -8.26 11.23
C VAL A 157 -2.77 -8.90 12.42
N LEU A 158 -4.10 -9.01 12.46
CA LEU A 158 -4.81 -9.69 13.57
C LEU A 158 -4.37 -11.16 13.73
N GLN A 159 -3.99 -11.83 12.64
CA GLN A 159 -3.46 -13.20 12.68
C GLN A 159 -1.96 -13.27 13.05
N PHE A 160 -1.22 -12.17 12.94
CA PHE A 160 0.22 -12.07 13.26
C PHE A 160 0.53 -11.27 14.55
N THR A 161 -0.38 -10.42 15.02
CA THR A 161 -0.22 -9.53 16.18
C THR A 161 -0.97 -10.02 17.40
N MET A 162 -1.84 -11.01 17.26
CA MET A 162 -2.23 -11.82 18.41
C MET A 162 -1.09 -12.81 18.63
N GLY A 163 -0.25 -12.55 19.63
CA GLY A 163 0.88 -13.39 20.02
C GLY A 163 0.44 -14.82 20.29
N ILE A 164 0.51 -15.63 19.25
CA ILE A 164 0.38 -17.08 19.37
C ILE A 164 1.76 -17.61 19.00
N PRO A 165 2.73 -17.53 19.92
CA PRO A 165 3.72 -18.58 19.95
C PRO A 165 2.95 -19.89 20.09
N PRO A 166 3.42 -20.92 19.39
CA PRO A 166 4.81 -21.06 18.97
C PRO A 166 5.07 -20.87 17.46
N GLY A 167 6.32 -20.52 17.13
CA GLY A 167 6.79 -20.25 15.76
C GLY A 167 6.99 -21.51 14.87
N PRO A 168 7.54 -21.37 13.65
CA PRO A 168 7.73 -22.47 12.70
C PRO A 168 8.50 -23.68 13.25
N ALA A 169 9.49 -23.46 14.13
CA ALA A 169 10.28 -24.52 14.74
C ALA A 169 9.44 -25.50 15.57
N PHE A 170 8.41 -25.01 16.25
CA PHE A 170 7.50 -25.87 17.01
C PHE A 170 6.67 -26.76 16.10
N TYR A 171 6.07 -26.21 15.05
CA TYR A 171 5.26 -27.01 14.13
C TYR A 171 6.12 -28.05 13.41
N SER A 172 7.37 -27.73 13.09
CA SER A 172 8.32 -28.72 12.56
C SER A 172 8.59 -29.84 13.56
N ALA A 173 8.81 -29.52 14.84
CA ALA A 173 9.04 -30.51 15.88
C ALA A 173 7.78 -31.35 16.16
N LEU A 174 6.61 -30.72 16.14
CA LEU A 174 5.33 -31.38 16.37
C LEU A 174 5.02 -32.35 15.23
N ALA A 175 5.15 -31.92 13.98
CA ALA A 175 4.96 -32.81 12.83
C ALA A 175 5.93 -34.01 12.85
N GLN A 176 7.17 -33.80 13.29
CA GLN A 176 8.14 -34.87 13.46
C GLN A 176 7.71 -35.87 14.56
N ARG A 177 7.15 -35.38 15.67
CA ARG A 177 6.68 -36.22 16.78
C ARG A 177 5.40 -36.98 16.42
N GLU A 178 4.44 -36.30 15.82
CA GLU A 178 3.11 -36.83 15.53
C GLU A 178 3.11 -37.85 14.39
N SER A 179 3.86 -37.58 13.32
CA SER A 179 3.77 -38.42 12.10
C SER A 179 5.11 -38.82 11.50
N GLY A 180 6.23 -38.48 12.13
CA GLY A 180 7.53 -38.61 11.48
C GLY A 180 7.65 -37.70 10.25
N ASN A 181 6.89 -36.59 10.23
CA ASN A 181 6.82 -35.64 9.13
C ASN A 181 6.16 -36.17 7.83
N ASP A 182 5.40 -37.27 7.93
CA ASP A 182 4.58 -37.84 6.85
C ASP A 182 3.17 -37.19 6.84
N PRO A 183 2.75 -36.52 5.74
CA PRO A 183 1.44 -35.88 5.65
C PRO A 183 0.31 -36.83 5.25
N THR A 184 0.62 -38.09 4.92
CA THR A 184 -0.33 -39.02 4.28
C THR A 184 -0.89 -40.08 5.23
N ILE A 185 -0.33 -40.20 6.43
CA ILE A 185 -0.70 -41.25 7.37
C ILE A 185 -2.03 -40.97 8.08
N VAL A 186 -2.73 -42.06 8.42
CA VAL A 186 -3.90 -42.05 9.28
C VAL A 186 -3.75 -43.19 10.27
N ASN A 187 -3.84 -42.90 11.57
CA ASN A 187 -3.72 -43.93 12.60
C ASN A 187 -5.05 -44.69 12.80
N SER A 188 -5.01 -45.76 13.61
CA SER A 188 -6.18 -46.61 13.87
C SER A 188 -7.36 -45.90 14.55
N TRP A 189 -7.13 -44.74 15.16
CA TRP A 189 -8.17 -43.89 15.75
C TRP A 189 -8.69 -42.80 14.80
N GLY A 190 -8.20 -42.76 13.56
CA GLY A 190 -8.64 -41.81 12.53
C GLY A 190 -7.94 -40.45 12.57
N PHE A 191 -6.85 -40.32 13.33
CA PHE A 191 -6.06 -39.09 13.37
C PHE A 191 -5.16 -39.06 12.14
N MET A 192 -5.13 -37.91 11.46
CA MET A 192 -4.64 -37.84 10.09
C MET A 192 -3.60 -36.75 9.86
N GLY A 193 -2.65 -37.05 8.97
CA GLY A 193 -1.64 -36.13 8.47
C GLY A 193 -0.52 -35.81 9.46
N LEU A 194 0.20 -34.72 9.16
CA LEU A 194 1.40 -34.27 9.85
C LEU A 194 1.23 -34.12 11.34
N TYR A 195 0.10 -33.54 11.74
CA TYR A 195 -0.20 -33.17 13.11
C TYR A 195 -1.20 -34.11 13.76
N GLN A 196 -1.41 -35.28 13.15
CA GLN A 196 -2.36 -36.30 13.60
C GLN A 196 -3.68 -35.65 14.07
N MET A 197 -4.34 -34.88 13.21
CA MET A 197 -5.57 -34.19 13.61
C MET A 197 -6.75 -35.18 13.61
N GLY A 198 -7.45 -35.31 14.72
CA GLY A 198 -8.66 -36.13 14.80
C GLY A 198 -9.89 -35.47 14.16
N PRO A 199 -10.94 -36.24 13.79
CA PRO A 199 -12.18 -35.70 13.23
C PRO A 199 -12.82 -34.62 14.11
N SER A 200 -12.84 -34.79 15.44
CA SER A 200 -13.40 -33.80 16.36
C SER A 200 -12.65 -32.46 16.33
N ALA A 201 -11.32 -32.48 16.17
CA ALA A 201 -10.54 -31.25 16.01
C ALA A 201 -10.87 -30.53 14.69
N LEU A 202 -11.06 -31.31 13.61
CA LEU A 202 -11.46 -30.78 12.30
C LEU A 202 -12.91 -30.25 12.29
N GLN A 203 -13.79 -30.82 13.11
CA GLN A 203 -15.13 -30.29 13.35
C GLN A 203 -15.07 -28.95 14.09
N ASP A 204 -14.28 -28.88 15.15
CA ASP A 204 -14.08 -27.69 15.99
C ASP A 204 -13.65 -26.45 15.18
N ILE A 205 -12.85 -26.65 14.13
CA ILE A 205 -12.38 -25.57 13.23
C ILE A 205 -13.20 -25.44 11.93
N GLY A 206 -14.30 -26.18 11.81
CA GLY A 206 -15.24 -26.05 10.69
C GLY A 206 -14.73 -26.60 9.36
N TYR A 207 -13.90 -27.64 9.38
CA TYR A 207 -13.51 -28.42 8.19
C TYR A 207 -14.47 -29.59 7.97
N MET A 208 -15.08 -30.09 9.04
CA MET A 208 -16.09 -31.14 9.02
C MET A 208 -17.39 -30.69 9.70
N ASP A 209 -18.52 -31.28 9.32
CA ASP A 209 -19.79 -31.20 10.06
C ASP A 209 -19.79 -32.13 11.28
N GLY A 210 -20.80 -32.02 12.15
CA GLY A 210 -20.94 -32.88 13.34
C GLY A 210 -21.09 -34.38 13.05
N ASN A 211 -21.29 -34.77 11.78
CA ASN A 211 -21.33 -36.16 11.35
C ASN A 211 -20.00 -36.62 10.71
N GLY A 212 -18.96 -35.78 10.73
CA GLY A 212 -17.65 -36.08 10.13
C GLY A 212 -17.59 -35.90 8.61
N ARG A 213 -18.56 -35.23 7.99
CA ARG A 213 -18.53 -34.93 6.55
C ARG A 213 -17.69 -33.70 6.27
N TRP A 214 -16.78 -33.80 5.31
CA TRP A 214 -15.98 -32.68 4.84
C TRP A 214 -16.85 -31.58 4.23
N LEU A 215 -16.65 -30.35 4.69
CA LEU A 215 -17.49 -29.22 4.28
C LEU A 215 -17.06 -28.58 2.95
N GLY A 216 -15.78 -28.69 2.59
CA GLY A 216 -15.23 -28.08 1.38
C GLY A 216 -15.41 -26.54 1.30
N GLY A 217 -14.96 -25.98 0.18
CA GLY A 217 -15.12 -24.57 -0.17
C GLY A 217 -14.32 -23.60 0.71
N ASN A 218 -14.15 -22.36 0.25
CA ASN A 218 -13.41 -21.31 0.96
C ASN A 218 -11.98 -21.71 1.37
N GLY A 219 -11.31 -22.53 0.56
CA GLY A 219 -9.96 -23.05 0.85
C GLY A 219 -9.92 -24.24 1.82
N ARG A 220 -11.07 -24.82 2.19
CA ARG A 220 -11.16 -26.06 2.97
C ARG A 220 -11.22 -27.28 2.06
N PRO A 221 -10.65 -28.42 2.49
CA PRO A 221 -10.73 -29.66 1.75
C PRO A 221 -12.16 -30.22 1.74
N SER A 222 -12.51 -30.84 0.63
CA SER A 222 -13.78 -31.54 0.38
C SER A 222 -13.70 -33.04 0.64
N SER A 223 -12.50 -33.57 0.94
CA SER A 223 -12.28 -34.98 1.25
C SER A 223 -11.03 -35.19 2.09
N GLN A 224 -10.91 -36.37 2.70
CA GLN A 224 -9.72 -36.78 3.43
C GLN A 224 -8.49 -36.87 2.52
N ALA A 225 -8.66 -37.35 1.30
CA ALA A 225 -7.58 -37.41 0.32
C ALA A 225 -7.04 -36.01 0.00
N GLU A 226 -7.91 -35.01 -0.14
CA GLU A 226 -7.51 -33.62 -0.37
C GLU A 226 -6.77 -33.02 0.83
N PHE A 227 -7.21 -33.32 2.06
CA PHE A 227 -6.50 -32.92 3.27
C PHE A 227 -5.11 -33.55 3.37
N LEU A 228 -5.00 -34.86 3.16
CA LEU A 228 -3.74 -35.62 3.23
C LEU A 228 -2.74 -35.23 2.14
N ASN A 229 -3.23 -34.84 0.96
CA ASN A 229 -2.38 -34.46 -0.17
C ASN A 229 -1.92 -32.99 -0.14
N SER A 230 -2.29 -32.22 0.89
CA SER A 230 -1.98 -30.80 0.97
C SER A 230 -1.39 -30.39 2.31
N ARG A 231 -0.06 -30.28 2.35
CA ARG A 231 0.71 -29.76 3.48
C ARG A 231 0.22 -28.39 3.95
N ALA A 232 -0.07 -27.50 3.00
CA ALA A 232 -0.55 -26.15 3.29
C ALA A 232 -1.91 -26.16 4.01
N ILE A 233 -2.81 -27.07 3.63
CA ILE A 233 -4.11 -27.22 4.31
C ILE A 233 -3.91 -27.76 5.73
N GLN A 234 -3.01 -28.73 5.92
CA GLN A 234 -2.71 -29.27 7.25
C GLN A 234 -2.08 -28.22 8.17
N ASP A 235 -1.12 -27.44 7.65
CA ASP A 235 -0.49 -26.32 8.35
C ASP A 235 -1.51 -25.23 8.73
N GLN A 236 -2.46 -24.94 7.85
CA GLN A 236 -3.54 -24.00 8.16
C GLN A 236 -4.48 -24.56 9.23
N ALA A 237 -4.89 -25.82 9.11
CA ALA A 237 -5.79 -26.48 10.04
C ALA A 237 -5.22 -26.54 11.46
N ILE A 238 -3.96 -26.95 11.61
CA ILE A 238 -3.34 -27.04 12.94
C ILE A 238 -3.23 -25.67 13.60
N ARG A 239 -2.88 -24.62 12.85
CA ARG A 239 -2.81 -23.25 13.37
C ARG A 239 -4.16 -22.78 13.86
N GLN A 240 -5.23 -22.99 13.07
CA GLN A 240 -6.59 -22.66 13.47
C GLN A 240 -7.01 -23.41 14.73
N TYR A 241 -6.66 -24.70 14.83
CA TYR A 241 -6.99 -25.49 15.99
C TYR A 241 -6.21 -25.06 17.23
N HIS A 242 -4.93 -24.73 17.09
CA HIS A 242 -4.09 -24.23 18.17
C HIS A 242 -4.54 -22.85 18.67
N ILE A 243 -5.00 -21.97 17.79
CA ILE A 243 -5.67 -20.71 18.20
C ILE A 243 -6.88 -21.01 19.08
N LEU A 244 -7.73 -21.96 18.67
CA LEU A 244 -8.90 -22.36 19.43
C LEU A 244 -8.52 -22.96 20.79
N LEU A 245 -7.58 -23.90 20.83
CA LEU A 245 -7.06 -24.48 22.07
C LEU A 245 -6.53 -23.41 23.02
N TRP A 246 -5.67 -22.51 22.52
CA TRP A 246 -5.11 -21.42 23.31
C TRP A 246 -6.20 -20.52 23.90
N SER A 247 -7.24 -20.19 23.13
CA SER A 247 -8.37 -19.40 23.63
C SER A 247 -9.20 -20.10 24.71
N ARG A 248 -9.21 -21.44 24.70
CA ARG A 248 -9.91 -22.28 25.69
C ARG A 248 -9.07 -22.52 26.96
N ILE A 249 -7.76 -22.21 26.97
CA ILE A 249 -6.95 -22.27 28.18
C ILE A 249 -7.23 -21.01 29.04
N PRO A 250 -7.71 -21.19 30.30
CA PRO A 250 -8.00 -20.08 31.20
C PRO A 250 -6.78 -19.23 31.57
N GLN A 251 -7.02 -17.96 31.92
CA GLN A 251 -5.92 -17.03 32.25
C GLN A 251 -5.13 -17.45 33.50
N ASP A 252 -5.78 -18.03 34.52
CA ASP A 252 -5.10 -18.54 35.71
C ASP A 252 -4.11 -19.66 35.38
N VAL A 253 -4.44 -20.50 34.40
CA VAL A 253 -3.55 -21.56 33.91
C VAL A 253 -2.38 -20.96 33.12
N LYS A 254 -2.65 -19.95 32.28
CA LYS A 254 -1.59 -19.21 31.56
C LYS A 254 -0.63 -18.48 32.49
N ASN A 255 -1.11 -18.01 33.64
CA ASN A 255 -0.27 -17.35 34.65
C ASN A 255 0.75 -18.31 35.30
N ALA A 256 0.64 -19.64 35.07
CA ALA A 256 1.65 -20.59 35.50
C ALA A 256 2.93 -20.55 34.65
N VAL A 257 2.94 -19.86 33.50
CA VAL A 257 4.14 -19.70 32.67
C VAL A 257 5.31 -19.15 33.50
N GLY A 258 6.47 -19.78 33.36
CA GLY A 258 7.68 -19.49 34.15
C GLY A 258 7.76 -20.22 35.49
N SER A 259 6.67 -20.82 35.98
CA SER A 259 6.67 -21.59 37.23
C SER A 259 7.07 -23.06 37.01
N ARG A 260 7.39 -23.74 38.11
CA ARG A 260 7.57 -25.20 38.16
C ARG A 260 6.27 -25.84 38.63
N VAL A 261 5.75 -26.82 37.88
CA VAL A 261 4.52 -27.56 38.21
C VAL A 261 4.74 -29.05 38.04
N GLY A 262 4.59 -29.83 39.12
CA GLY A 262 4.87 -31.26 39.11
C GLY A 262 6.28 -31.57 38.61
N ARG A 263 6.38 -32.32 37.50
CA ARG A 263 7.63 -32.65 36.82
C ARG A 263 8.04 -31.67 35.71
N VAL A 264 7.20 -30.70 35.38
CA VAL A 264 7.51 -29.63 34.43
C VAL A 264 8.37 -28.59 35.16
N ASN A 265 9.67 -28.54 34.85
CA ASN A 265 10.62 -27.65 35.52
C ASN A 265 10.36 -26.17 35.25
N LYS A 266 9.89 -25.82 34.05
CA LYS A 266 9.48 -24.49 33.66
C LYS A 266 8.33 -24.59 32.68
N VAL A 267 7.15 -24.14 33.07
CA VAL A 267 5.98 -24.05 32.19
C VAL A 267 6.22 -22.95 31.14
N THR A 268 5.87 -23.23 29.89
CA THR A 268 5.97 -22.29 28.77
C THR A 268 4.66 -22.22 27.98
N GLU A 269 4.45 -21.17 27.19
CA GLU A 269 3.23 -21.03 26.37
C GLU A 269 3.15 -22.15 25.33
N SER A 270 4.27 -22.39 24.64
CA SER A 270 4.49 -23.52 23.73
C SER A 270 4.20 -24.88 24.36
N GLY A 271 4.65 -25.11 25.60
CA GLY A 271 4.42 -26.37 26.32
C GLY A 271 2.95 -26.55 26.70
N LEU A 272 2.29 -25.50 27.22
CA LEU A 272 0.86 -25.54 27.52
C LEU A 272 0.03 -25.83 26.27
N LEU A 273 0.36 -25.21 25.14
CA LEU A 273 -0.32 -25.45 23.88
C LEU A 273 -0.12 -26.89 23.39
N ALA A 274 1.09 -27.44 23.49
CA ALA A 274 1.36 -28.83 23.12
C ALA A 274 0.64 -29.83 24.03
N GLY A 275 0.60 -29.59 25.35
CA GLY A 275 -0.21 -30.39 26.26
C GLY A 275 -1.68 -30.38 25.89
N ALA A 276 -2.20 -29.21 25.47
CA ALA A 276 -3.57 -29.07 25.01
C ALA A 276 -3.80 -29.70 23.64
N HIS A 277 -2.79 -29.77 22.77
CA HIS A 277 -2.87 -30.50 21.52
C HIS A 277 -3.04 -32.01 21.78
N LEU A 278 -2.30 -32.56 22.75
CA LEU A 278 -2.36 -33.98 23.09
C LEU A 278 -3.67 -34.36 23.79
N ARG A 279 -4.06 -33.63 24.84
CA ARG A 279 -5.17 -34.01 25.74
C ARG A 279 -6.32 -33.00 25.83
N GLY A 280 -6.34 -32.02 24.94
CA GLY A 280 -7.28 -30.91 25.00
C GLY A 280 -6.98 -29.93 26.14
N PRO A 281 -7.70 -28.79 26.21
CA PRO A 281 -7.48 -27.77 27.24
C PRO A 281 -7.73 -28.30 28.65
N GLY A 282 -8.67 -29.25 28.81
CA GLY A 282 -9.01 -29.86 30.09
C GLY A 282 -7.81 -30.55 30.76
N GLY A 283 -7.06 -31.38 30.01
CA GLY A 283 -5.89 -32.06 30.55
C GLY A 283 -4.81 -31.09 31.06
N VAL A 284 -4.61 -29.96 30.38
CA VAL A 284 -3.68 -28.91 30.82
C VAL A 284 -4.21 -28.17 32.05
N ILE A 285 -5.51 -27.85 32.07
CA ILE A 285 -6.18 -27.21 33.22
C ILE A 285 -6.01 -28.08 34.47
N ASP A 286 -6.29 -29.37 34.36
CA ASP A 286 -6.23 -30.31 35.47
C ASP A 286 -4.79 -30.52 35.95
N TYR A 287 -3.83 -30.65 35.02
CA TYR A 287 -2.42 -30.74 35.37
C TYR A 287 -1.93 -29.51 36.13
N ILE A 288 -2.22 -28.31 35.63
CA ILE A 288 -1.75 -27.08 36.26
C ILE A 288 -2.43 -26.83 37.61
N ARG A 289 -3.76 -26.96 37.68
CA ARG A 289 -4.52 -26.67 38.91
C ARG A 289 -4.30 -27.69 40.02
N SER A 290 -3.97 -28.93 39.67
CA SER A 290 -3.63 -29.97 40.65
C SER A 290 -2.17 -29.89 41.13
N GLY A 291 -1.37 -28.95 40.62
CA GLY A 291 0.07 -28.91 40.92
C GLY A 291 0.86 -30.08 40.32
N GLY A 292 0.34 -30.69 39.25
CA GLY A 292 0.91 -31.84 38.56
C GLY A 292 0.53 -33.21 39.16
N GLN A 293 -0.50 -33.28 39.99
CA GLN A 293 -1.01 -34.55 40.56
C GLN A 293 -1.96 -35.29 39.61
N ILE A 294 -2.69 -34.56 38.77
CA ILE A 294 -3.57 -35.10 37.73
C ILE A 294 -2.85 -34.94 36.39
N ASP A 295 -2.47 -36.04 35.77
CA ASP A 295 -1.71 -36.04 34.52
C ASP A 295 -2.32 -37.06 33.54
N ASP A 296 -3.36 -36.60 32.85
CA ASP A 296 -4.12 -37.41 31.91
C ASP A 296 -3.24 -37.92 30.78
N LYS A 297 -3.55 -39.13 30.30
CA LYS A 297 -2.78 -39.83 29.27
C LYS A 297 -3.59 -39.99 27.99
N ASP A 298 -2.90 -40.04 26.87
CA ASP A 298 -3.47 -40.38 25.57
C ASP A 298 -3.79 -41.89 25.47
N GLU A 299 -4.23 -42.32 24.29
CA GLU A 299 -4.67 -43.68 23.98
C GLU A 299 -3.52 -44.72 24.07
N ILE A 300 -2.26 -44.27 24.03
CA ILE A 300 -1.07 -45.13 24.15
C ILE A 300 -0.32 -44.95 25.48
N GLY A 301 -0.84 -44.12 26.38
CA GLY A 301 -0.30 -43.91 27.72
C GLY A 301 0.68 -42.74 27.86
N THR A 302 0.81 -41.87 26.85
CA THR A 302 1.63 -40.66 26.92
C THR A 302 0.95 -39.62 27.82
N PRO A 303 1.56 -39.22 28.95
CA PRO A 303 1.02 -38.17 29.82
C PRO A 303 1.03 -36.79 29.16
N CYS A 304 0.03 -35.95 29.48
CA CYS A 304 -0.07 -34.57 29.02
C CYS A 304 1.22 -33.79 29.29
N SER A 305 1.81 -33.97 30.47
CA SER A 305 3.02 -33.27 30.83
C SER A 305 4.27 -33.69 30.04
N ASP A 306 4.27 -34.82 29.31
CA ASP A 306 5.38 -35.16 28.40
C ASP A 306 5.42 -34.16 27.26
N TYR A 307 4.26 -33.78 26.72
CA TYR A 307 4.16 -32.77 25.67
C TYR A 307 4.53 -31.38 26.20
N ILE A 308 4.09 -31.04 27.43
CA ILE A 308 4.47 -29.76 28.06
C ILE A 308 6.00 -29.66 28.21
N ILE A 309 6.67 -30.76 28.57
CA ILE A 309 8.13 -30.81 28.69
C ILE A 309 8.81 -30.78 27.32
N GLN A 310 8.41 -31.67 26.42
CA GLN A 310 9.06 -31.89 25.13
C GLN A 310 9.00 -30.65 24.24
N PHE A 311 7.88 -29.94 24.27
CA PHE A 311 7.66 -28.73 23.48
C PHE A 311 7.83 -27.45 24.30
N GLY A 312 8.48 -27.55 25.46
CA GLY A 312 8.84 -26.39 26.26
C GLY A 312 9.91 -25.54 25.57
N GLY A 313 9.75 -24.22 25.57
CA GLY A 313 10.77 -23.26 25.12
C GLY A 313 10.74 -22.92 23.62
N TYR A 314 9.63 -23.18 22.93
CA TYR A 314 9.37 -22.69 21.57
C TYR A 314 8.59 -21.36 21.54
N ASP A 315 8.70 -20.59 22.62
CA ASP A 315 8.04 -19.28 22.80
C ASP A 315 8.69 -18.18 21.95
#